data_AF-A0A2V8P829-F1
#
_entry.id   AF-A0A2V8P829-F1
#
_cell.length_a   1.000
_cell.length_b   1.000
_cell.length_c   1.000
_cell.angle_alpha   90.00
_cell.angle_beta   90.00
_cell.angle_gamma   90.00
#
_symmetry.space_group_name_H-M   'P 1'
#
loop_
_entity.id
_entity.type
_entity.pdbx_description
1 polymer ?
#
loop_
_entity_poly.entity_id
_entity_poly.type
_entity_poly.pdbx_seq_one_letter_code
_entity_poly.pdbx_strand_id
1 'polypeptide(L)'
;MKVQGLSKQAMRFKSDGRNFDIPDVSDSGVLLQFIEIGNWIKVMIQVDEDTTSDDLRKAIPMALSWRDRLLEWQGPWMLGGDNPFLEQLSLRQKAGETYRNLANHINQEAASWVHSHVAYTKELEAVQHSFKTMFDFYMWESKANPFSLDHARHLLRTVRLKDDKIDGLLTTAVNNVQAGKPAFEAEYPVSRDALISALRLWRSGRKHKVLASKRGW
;
A
#
# COMPACT_ATOMS: atom_id res chain seq x y z
N MET A 1 -20.69 9.13 -7.95
CA MET A 1 -19.82 9.56 -9.07
C MET A 1 -19.67 8.38 -10.03
N LYS A 2 -20.40 8.34 -11.16
CA LYS A 2 -20.25 7.27 -12.15
C LYS A 2 -18.97 7.52 -12.94
N VAL A 3 -17.95 6.67 -12.76
CA VAL A 3 -16.73 6.70 -13.56
C VAL A 3 -17.10 6.17 -14.96
N GLN A 4 -17.51 7.08 -15.86
CA GLN A 4 -17.79 6.72 -17.25
C GLN A 4 -16.48 6.68 -18.03
N GLY A 5 -16.05 5.46 -18.37
CA GLY A 5 -14.93 5.19 -19.27
C GLY A 5 -13.74 4.54 -18.57
N LEU A 6 -13.34 3.36 -19.04
CA LEU A 6 -12.07 2.75 -18.67
C LEU A 6 -10.94 3.65 -19.17
N SER A 7 -9.98 3.93 -18.31
CA SER A 7 -8.81 4.71 -18.71
C SER A 7 -8.00 3.98 -19.79
N LYS A 8 -7.15 4.70 -20.54
CA LYS A 8 -6.29 4.09 -21.58
C LYS A 8 -5.40 2.97 -21.01
N GLN A 9 -5.00 3.06 -19.74
CA GLN A 9 -4.24 2.00 -19.08
C GLN A 9 -5.12 0.80 -18.71
N ALA A 10 -6.33 1.02 -18.20
CA ALA A 10 -7.27 -0.06 -17.90
C ALA A 10 -7.67 -0.84 -19.17
N MET A 11 -7.84 -0.13 -20.29
CA MET A 11 -8.03 -0.75 -21.61
C MET A 11 -6.82 -1.60 -22.02
N ARG A 12 -5.59 -1.09 -21.84
CA ARG A 12 -4.35 -1.83 -22.12
C ARG A 12 -4.21 -3.10 -21.27
N PHE A 13 -4.51 -3.02 -19.99
CA PHE A 13 -4.49 -4.16 -19.07
C PHE A 13 -5.46 -5.26 -19.51
N LYS A 14 -6.69 -4.89 -19.88
CA LYS A 14 -7.71 -5.83 -20.39
C LYS A 14 -7.38 -6.39 -21.77
N SER A 15 -6.68 -5.63 -22.60
CA SER A 15 -6.28 -6.07 -23.96
C SER A 15 -4.97 -6.88 -24.00
N ASP A 16 -4.25 -7.01 -22.86
CA ASP A 16 -3.12 -7.94 -22.76
C ASP A 16 -3.68 -9.37 -22.86
N GLY A 17 -3.12 -10.19 -23.76
CA GLY A 17 -3.64 -11.51 -24.10
C GLY A 17 -3.79 -12.51 -22.96
N ARG A 18 -3.26 -12.17 -21.77
CA ARG A 18 -3.34 -12.93 -20.53
C ARG A 18 -4.55 -12.56 -19.64
N ASN A 19 -5.30 -11.52 -19.98
CA ASN A 19 -6.31 -10.89 -19.13
C ASN A 19 -7.68 -10.71 -19.82
N PHE A 20 -7.93 -11.38 -20.95
CA PHE A 20 -9.22 -11.33 -21.64
C PHE A 20 -10.38 -11.95 -20.83
N ASP A 21 -10.05 -12.70 -19.79
CA ASP A 21 -10.98 -13.39 -18.90
C ASP A 21 -11.53 -12.48 -17.78
N ILE A 22 -11.17 -11.19 -17.74
CA ILE A 22 -11.66 -10.24 -16.72
C ILE A 22 -13.16 -9.99 -16.91
N PRO A 23 -14.01 -10.42 -15.97
CA PRO A 23 -15.43 -10.11 -16.03
C PRO A 23 -15.67 -8.71 -15.48
N ASP A 24 -16.56 -7.94 -16.14
CA ASP A 24 -17.01 -6.64 -15.63
C ASP A 24 -17.93 -6.79 -14.40
N VAL A 25 -18.59 -7.94 -14.27
CA VAL A 25 -19.53 -8.27 -13.19
C VAL A 25 -19.14 -9.62 -12.60
N SER A 26 -19.09 -9.74 -11.28
CA SER A 26 -18.90 -11.03 -10.62
C SER A 26 -20.07 -11.98 -10.90
N ASP A 27 -19.88 -13.27 -10.66
CA ASP A 27 -20.96 -14.27 -10.73
C ASP A 27 -22.14 -13.97 -9.78
N SER A 28 -21.93 -13.10 -8.78
CA SER A 28 -22.95 -12.64 -7.83
C SER A 28 -23.61 -11.31 -8.22
N GLY A 29 -23.33 -10.77 -9.41
CA GLY A 29 -23.92 -9.51 -9.87
C GLY A 29 -23.22 -8.24 -9.36
N VAL A 30 -22.10 -8.38 -8.63
CA VAL A 30 -21.34 -7.25 -8.10
C VAL A 30 -20.39 -6.72 -9.16
N LEU A 31 -20.45 -5.42 -9.45
CA LEU A 31 -19.64 -4.82 -10.49
C LEU A 31 -18.18 -4.64 -10.01
N LEU A 32 -17.23 -5.14 -10.80
CA LEU A 32 -15.80 -4.96 -10.59
C LEU A 32 -15.27 -3.92 -11.58
N GLN A 33 -14.80 -2.79 -11.07
CA GLN A 33 -14.25 -1.72 -11.89
C GLN A 33 -12.74 -1.62 -11.76
N PHE A 34 -12.09 -1.38 -12.89
CA PHE A 34 -10.66 -1.07 -12.94
C PHE A 34 -10.51 0.44 -13.12
N ILE A 35 -10.20 1.14 -12.03
CA ILE A 35 -10.11 2.61 -12.01
C ILE A 35 -8.66 3.06 -11.99
N GLU A 36 -8.34 4.14 -12.69
CA GLU A 36 -7.00 4.74 -12.65
C GLU A 36 -6.94 5.86 -11.62
N ILE A 37 -6.06 5.73 -10.63
CA ILE A 37 -5.76 6.76 -9.63
C ILE A 37 -4.24 6.99 -9.62
N GLY A 38 -3.81 8.18 -10.02
CA GLY A 38 -2.40 8.58 -9.99
C GLY A 38 -1.49 7.69 -10.83
N ASN A 39 -1.86 7.42 -12.09
CA ASN A 39 -1.17 6.52 -13.04
C ASN A 39 -1.18 5.02 -12.66
N TRP A 40 -2.06 4.59 -11.73
CA TRP A 40 -2.21 3.19 -11.36
C TRP A 40 -3.64 2.73 -11.50
N ILE A 41 -3.81 1.56 -12.13
CA ILE A 41 -5.07 0.85 -12.14
C ILE A 41 -5.29 0.24 -10.74
N LYS A 42 -6.53 0.25 -10.26
CA LYS A 42 -6.96 -0.41 -9.04
C LYS A 42 -8.24 -1.19 -9.31
N VAL A 43 -8.41 -2.30 -8.62
CA VAL A 43 -9.67 -3.04 -8.60
C VAL A 43 -10.58 -2.40 -7.55
N MET A 44 -11.77 -1.98 -7.95
CA MET A 44 -12.81 -1.43 -7.10
C MET A 44 -14.03 -2.33 -7.19
N ILE A 45 -14.59 -2.66 -6.02
CA ILE A 45 -15.89 -3.31 -5.91
C ILE A 45 -16.92 -2.20 -5.79
N GLN A 46 -17.85 -2.09 -6.73
CA GLN A 46 -18.98 -1.18 -6.61
C GLN A 46 -20.09 -1.86 -5.83
N VAL A 47 -20.55 -1.19 -4.77
CA VAL A 47 -21.65 -1.65 -3.91
C VAL A 47 -22.86 -0.78 -4.21
N ASP A 48 -23.91 -1.37 -4.75
CA ASP A 48 -25.20 -0.72 -5.03
C ASP A 48 -26.23 -1.05 -3.94
N GLU A 49 -27.39 -0.40 -3.96
CA GLU A 49 -28.45 -0.54 -2.94
C GLU A 49 -28.95 -2.00 -2.79
N ASP A 50 -28.92 -2.78 -3.87
CA ASP A 50 -29.34 -4.17 -3.89
C ASP A 50 -28.21 -5.18 -3.58
N THR A 51 -26.99 -4.71 -3.30
CA THR A 51 -25.84 -5.59 -3.06
C THR A 51 -25.90 -6.21 -1.66
N THR A 52 -25.99 -7.54 -1.58
CA THR A 52 -26.08 -8.24 -0.29
C THR A 52 -24.69 -8.60 0.27
N SER A 53 -24.64 -8.93 1.57
CA SER A 53 -23.42 -9.43 2.21
C SER A 53 -22.90 -10.73 1.57
N ASP A 54 -23.79 -11.61 1.13
CA ASP A 54 -23.40 -12.86 0.46
C ASP A 54 -22.82 -12.61 -0.94
N ASP A 55 -23.29 -11.57 -1.63
CA ASP A 55 -22.74 -11.18 -2.92
C ASP A 55 -21.32 -10.64 -2.79
N LEU A 56 -21.06 -9.85 -1.73
CA LEU A 56 -19.72 -9.37 -1.40
C LEU A 56 -18.77 -10.51 -0.99
N ARG A 57 -19.24 -11.50 -0.22
CA ARG A 57 -18.42 -12.67 0.15
C ARG A 57 -17.95 -13.45 -1.07
N LYS A 58 -18.75 -13.49 -2.14
CA LYS A 58 -18.38 -14.12 -3.42
C LYS A 58 -17.49 -13.23 -4.28
N ALA A 59 -17.72 -11.91 -4.28
CA ALA A 59 -16.98 -10.96 -5.11
C ALA A 59 -15.58 -10.62 -4.56
N ILE A 60 -15.38 -10.59 -3.24
CA ILE A 60 -14.10 -10.21 -2.62
C ILE A 60 -12.94 -11.13 -3.04
N PRO A 61 -13.03 -12.47 -2.97
CA PRO A 61 -11.95 -13.36 -3.42
C PRO A 61 -11.57 -13.12 -4.89
N MET A 62 -12.57 -12.89 -5.73
CA MET A 62 -12.37 -12.57 -7.15
C MET A 62 -11.61 -11.24 -7.31
N ALA A 63 -12.04 -10.17 -6.64
CA ALA A 63 -11.36 -8.88 -6.67
C ALA A 63 -9.91 -8.96 -6.17
N LEU A 64 -9.65 -9.78 -5.14
CA LEU A 64 -8.30 -10.02 -4.63
C LEU A 64 -7.43 -10.73 -5.66
N SER A 65 -7.95 -11.74 -6.37
CA SER A 65 -7.20 -12.42 -7.43
C SER A 65 -6.83 -11.47 -8.58
N TRP A 66 -7.74 -10.56 -8.93
CA TRP A 66 -7.49 -9.54 -9.97
C TRP A 66 -6.46 -8.50 -9.52
N ARG A 67 -6.51 -8.08 -8.25
CA ARG A 67 -5.48 -7.21 -7.68
C ARG A 67 -4.10 -7.85 -7.83
N ASP A 68 -3.97 -9.14 -7.59
CA ASP A 68 -2.68 -9.83 -7.64
C ASP A 68 -2.12 -9.91 -9.07
N ARG A 69 -2.97 -10.25 -10.06
CA ARG A 69 -2.60 -10.21 -11.49
C ARG A 69 -2.24 -8.80 -11.97
N LEU A 70 -2.97 -7.81 -11.49
CA LEU A 70 -2.75 -6.40 -11.80
C LEU A 70 -1.42 -5.90 -11.21
N LEU A 71 -1.04 -6.35 -10.00
CA LEU A 71 0.29 -6.11 -9.42
C LEU A 71 1.40 -6.78 -10.22
N GLU A 72 1.17 -7.98 -10.76
CA GLU A 72 2.12 -8.65 -11.65
C GLU A 72 2.32 -7.86 -12.95
N TRP A 73 1.22 -7.43 -13.58
CA TRP A 73 1.24 -6.71 -14.85
C TRP A 73 1.80 -5.29 -14.75
N GLN A 74 1.35 -4.50 -13.78
CA GLN A 74 1.86 -3.14 -13.55
C GLN A 74 3.30 -3.13 -13.01
N GLY A 75 3.75 -4.30 -12.56
CA GLY A 75 4.91 -4.49 -11.70
C GLY A 75 4.60 -4.05 -10.26
N PRO A 76 5.34 -4.58 -9.27
CA PRO A 76 5.32 -4.03 -7.92
C PRO A 76 5.53 -2.51 -7.99
N TRP A 77 4.93 -1.75 -7.07
CA TRP A 77 5.14 -0.29 -6.92
C TRP A 77 6.63 0.14 -6.91
N MET A 78 7.51 -0.84 -6.69
CA MET A 78 8.97 -0.74 -6.58
C MET A 78 9.74 -1.07 -7.87
N LEU A 79 9.12 -1.59 -8.93
CA LEU A 79 9.78 -1.93 -10.20
C LEU A 79 9.47 -0.91 -11.29
N GLY A 80 9.82 0.34 -11.03
CA GLY A 80 9.87 1.37 -12.07
C GLY A 80 8.58 2.08 -12.42
N GLY A 81 7.54 1.99 -11.59
CA GLY A 81 6.39 2.91 -11.68
C GLY A 81 6.68 4.25 -10.98
N ASP A 82 5.78 5.21 -11.19
CA ASP A 82 5.80 6.49 -10.48
C ASP A 82 5.59 6.24 -8.99
N ASN A 83 6.67 6.44 -8.23
CA ASN A 83 6.71 6.30 -6.79
C ASN A 83 7.29 7.61 -6.23
N PRO A 84 6.42 8.58 -5.85
CA PRO A 84 6.87 9.89 -5.37
C PRO A 84 7.83 9.79 -4.19
N PHE A 85 7.64 8.80 -3.33
CA PHE A 85 8.51 8.56 -2.19
C PHE A 85 9.92 8.14 -2.61
N LEU A 86 10.06 7.10 -3.46
CA LEU A 86 11.37 6.68 -3.99
C LEU A 86 12.02 7.76 -4.87
N GLU A 87 11.22 8.57 -5.56
CA GLU A 87 11.71 9.73 -6.30
C GLU A 87 12.28 10.80 -5.39
N GLN A 88 11.58 11.17 -4.31
CA GLN A 88 12.09 12.10 -3.30
C GLN A 88 13.38 11.57 -2.65
N LEU A 89 13.43 10.29 -2.26
CA LEU A 89 14.65 9.67 -1.75
C LEU A 89 15.79 9.74 -2.77
N SER A 90 15.49 9.50 -4.06
CA SER A 90 16.48 9.62 -5.12
C SER A 90 16.95 11.06 -5.35
N LEU A 91 16.09 12.06 -5.17
CA LEU A 91 16.46 13.47 -5.27
C LEU A 91 17.35 13.90 -4.10
N ARG A 92 16.97 13.54 -2.87
CA ARG A 92 17.78 13.79 -1.67
C ARG A 92 19.16 13.14 -1.76
N GLN A 93 19.22 11.90 -2.25
CA GLN A 93 20.49 11.21 -2.49
C GLN A 93 21.36 11.93 -3.54
N LYS A 94 20.76 12.46 -4.61
CA LYS A 94 21.47 13.27 -5.62
C LYS A 94 21.94 14.62 -5.09
N ALA A 95 21.22 15.18 -4.10
CA ALA A 95 21.59 16.41 -3.41
C ALA A 95 22.73 16.22 -2.38
N GLY A 96 23.22 14.99 -2.19
CA GLY A 96 24.38 14.69 -1.33
C GLY A 96 24.04 13.95 -0.04
N GLU A 97 22.78 13.65 0.23
CA GLU A 97 22.42 12.88 1.43
C GLU A 97 22.90 11.43 1.32
N THR A 98 23.51 10.93 2.41
CA THR A 98 24.04 9.56 2.42
C THR A 98 22.90 8.53 2.50
N TYR A 99 23.11 7.36 1.90
CA TYR A 99 22.14 6.26 2.00
C TYR A 99 21.90 5.81 3.46
N ARG A 100 22.88 5.97 4.36
CA ARG A 100 22.70 5.68 5.78
C ARG A 100 21.70 6.66 6.41
N ASN A 101 21.83 7.95 6.14
CA ASN A 101 20.91 8.96 6.66
C ASN A 101 19.50 8.77 6.12
N LEU A 102 19.36 8.47 4.83
CA LEU A 102 18.07 8.17 4.23
C LEU A 102 17.44 6.93 4.86
N ALA A 103 18.19 5.84 5.06
CA ALA A 103 17.69 4.64 5.71
C ALA A 103 17.23 4.93 7.15
N ASN A 104 18.01 5.71 7.91
CA ASN A 104 17.66 6.12 9.26
C ASN A 104 16.38 6.97 9.30
N HIS A 105 16.20 7.87 8.33
CA HIS A 105 14.98 8.65 8.22
C HIS A 105 13.74 7.77 8.00
N ILE A 106 13.86 6.75 7.15
CA ILE A 106 12.77 5.77 6.91
C ILE A 106 12.47 4.97 8.19
N ASN A 107 13.49 4.57 8.93
CA ASN A 107 13.34 3.88 10.21
C ASN A 107 12.63 4.77 11.25
N GLN A 108 12.96 6.07 11.29
CA GLN A 108 12.32 7.05 12.16
C GLN A 108 10.85 7.28 11.79
N GLU A 109 10.53 7.41 10.51
CA GLU A 109 9.14 7.53 10.05
C GLU A 109 8.34 6.27 10.38
N ALA A 110 8.89 5.08 10.11
CA ALA A 110 8.25 3.81 10.47
C ALA A 110 8.02 3.72 11.99
N ALA A 111 9.00 4.13 12.82
CA ALA A 111 8.85 4.13 14.27
C ALA A 111 7.75 5.11 14.72
N SER A 112 7.69 6.31 14.14
CA SER A 112 6.64 7.30 14.42
C SER A 112 5.24 6.75 14.15
N TRP A 113 5.06 6.02 13.04
CA TRP A 113 3.81 5.36 12.74
C TRP A 113 3.45 4.27 13.77
N VAL A 114 4.40 3.47 14.21
CA VAL A 114 4.18 2.48 15.29
C VAL A 114 3.77 3.18 16.60
N HIS A 115 4.43 4.28 16.96
CA HIS A 115 4.04 5.07 18.13
C HIS A 115 2.62 5.63 18.03
N SER A 116 2.23 6.14 16.85
CA SER A 116 0.88 6.62 16.59
C SER A 116 -0.16 5.51 16.70
N HIS A 117 0.16 4.29 16.24
CA HIS A 117 -0.72 3.13 16.37
C HIS A 117 -0.94 2.73 17.84
N VAL A 118 0.14 2.70 18.64
CA VAL A 118 0.02 2.40 20.07
C VAL A 118 -0.78 3.48 20.79
N ALA A 119 -0.60 4.76 20.43
CA ALA A 119 -1.41 5.85 20.98
C ALA A 119 -2.90 5.67 20.62
N TYR A 120 -3.22 5.42 19.35
CA TYR A 120 -4.58 5.15 18.89
C TYR A 120 -5.22 3.98 19.65
N THR A 121 -4.50 2.88 19.81
CA THR A 121 -5.01 1.68 20.48
C THR A 121 -5.31 1.97 21.95
N LYS A 122 -4.45 2.74 22.64
CA LYS A 122 -4.71 3.17 24.02
C LYS A 122 -5.91 4.11 24.13
N GLU A 123 -6.05 5.06 23.21
CA GLU A 123 -7.22 5.95 23.17
C GLU A 123 -8.50 5.13 22.97
N LEU A 124 -8.50 4.18 22.03
CA LEU A 124 -9.62 3.28 21.76
C LEU A 124 -9.98 2.42 22.97
N GLU A 125 -8.99 1.76 23.60
CA GLU A 125 -9.20 0.93 24.79
C GLU A 125 -9.84 1.71 25.96
N ALA A 126 -9.48 2.99 26.10
CA ALA A 126 -10.02 3.84 27.17
C ALA A 126 -11.50 4.19 26.96
N VAL A 127 -11.97 4.26 25.71
CA VAL A 127 -13.32 4.72 25.38
C VAL A 127 -14.23 3.63 24.82
N GLN A 128 -13.71 2.47 24.43
CA GLN A 128 -14.48 1.42 23.75
C GLN A 128 -15.72 0.96 24.52
N HIS A 129 -15.67 0.95 25.85
CA HIS A 129 -16.80 0.56 26.71
C HIS A 129 -17.92 1.62 26.73
N SER A 130 -17.64 2.84 26.28
CA SER A 130 -18.62 3.91 26.15
C SER A 130 -19.42 3.84 24.85
N PHE A 131 -18.93 3.09 23.86
CA PHE A 131 -19.63 2.90 22.59
C PHE A 131 -20.77 1.90 22.78
N LYS A 132 -22.01 2.37 22.60
CA LYS A 132 -23.21 1.52 22.66
C LYS A 132 -23.59 1.00 21.28
N THR A 133 -23.14 1.70 20.24
CA THR A 133 -23.45 1.45 18.83
C THR A 133 -22.21 1.66 17.96
N MET A 134 -22.25 1.12 16.74
CA MET A 134 -21.24 1.43 15.72
C MET A 134 -21.22 2.91 15.33
N PHE A 135 -22.35 3.61 15.47
CA PHE A 135 -22.43 5.04 15.22
C PHE A 135 -21.59 5.83 16.24
N ASP A 136 -21.57 5.41 17.50
CA ASP A 136 -20.74 6.04 18.54
C ASP A 136 -19.24 5.93 18.20
N PHE A 137 -18.82 4.78 17.66
CA PHE A 137 -17.45 4.59 17.16
C PHE A 137 -17.14 5.48 15.96
N TYR A 138 -18.08 5.61 15.01
CA TYR A 138 -17.87 6.46 13.82
C TYR A 138 -17.80 7.95 14.17
N MET A 139 -18.58 8.37 15.17
CA MET A 139 -18.60 9.75 15.67
C MET A 139 -17.44 10.05 16.63
N TRP A 140 -16.68 9.04 17.05
CA TRP A 140 -15.54 9.24 17.93
C TRP A 140 -14.34 9.84 17.18
N GLU A 141 -13.87 10.99 17.68
CA GLU A 141 -12.68 11.65 17.17
C GLU A 141 -11.44 11.23 17.97
N SER A 142 -10.57 10.46 17.31
CA SER A 142 -9.23 10.15 17.80
C SER A 142 -8.23 11.22 17.39
N LYS A 143 -7.28 11.55 18.27
CA LYS A 143 -6.14 12.42 17.89
C LYS A 143 -5.06 11.66 17.14
N ALA A 144 -4.99 10.34 17.35
CA ALA A 144 -4.07 9.44 16.67
C ALA A 144 -4.68 8.85 15.39
N ASN A 145 -3.82 8.49 14.42
CA ASN A 145 -4.25 7.97 13.12
C ASN A 145 -4.58 6.47 13.21
N PRO A 146 -5.83 6.04 12.90
CA PRO A 146 -6.23 4.63 12.91
C PRO A 146 -5.48 3.76 11.88
N PHE A 147 -4.99 4.36 10.80
CA PHE A 147 -4.28 3.67 9.70
C PHE A 147 -2.76 3.72 9.82
N SER A 148 -2.24 4.21 10.96
CA SER A 148 -0.81 4.40 11.19
C SER A 148 0.01 3.11 10.97
N LEU A 149 -0.46 1.95 11.44
CA LEU A 149 0.26 0.69 11.23
C LEU A 149 0.31 0.25 9.76
N ASP A 150 -0.75 0.53 9.00
CA ASP A 150 -0.78 0.30 7.55
C ASP A 150 0.17 1.24 6.81
N HIS A 151 0.29 2.49 7.25
CA HIS A 151 1.30 3.41 6.72
C HIS A 151 2.72 2.90 6.98
N ALA A 152 3.02 2.38 8.18
CA ALA A 152 4.31 1.75 8.46
C ALA A 152 4.56 0.55 7.54
N ARG A 153 3.57 -0.34 7.37
CA ARG A 153 3.65 -1.49 6.48
C ARG A 153 3.92 -1.07 5.03
N HIS A 154 3.19 -0.09 4.51
CA HIS A 154 3.39 0.41 3.15
C HIS A 154 4.78 1.03 2.97
N LEU A 155 5.26 1.83 3.93
CA LEU A 155 6.59 2.42 3.90
C LEU A 155 7.68 1.34 3.81
N LEU A 156 7.63 0.34 4.70
CA LEU A 156 8.61 -0.76 4.73
C LEU A 156 8.53 -1.64 3.48
N ARG A 157 7.31 -1.90 3.01
CA ARG A 157 7.10 -2.63 1.75
C ARG A 157 7.78 -1.90 0.60
N THR A 158 7.71 -0.57 0.54
CA THR A 158 8.27 0.27 -0.54
C THR A 158 9.78 0.22 -0.66
N VAL A 159 10.47 -0.08 0.44
CA VAL A 159 11.92 -0.29 0.47
C VAL A 159 12.28 -1.78 0.40
N ARG A 160 11.38 -2.61 -0.10
CA ARG A 160 11.55 -4.05 -0.37
C ARG A 160 11.78 -4.93 0.85
N LEU A 161 11.28 -4.53 2.03
CA LEU A 161 11.10 -5.54 3.06
C LEU A 161 10.01 -6.52 2.60
N LYS A 162 10.24 -7.81 2.83
CA LYS A 162 9.28 -8.85 2.45
C LYS A 162 8.11 -8.84 3.43
N ASP A 163 6.89 -9.10 2.93
CA ASP A 163 5.67 -9.04 3.74
C ASP A 163 5.69 -9.99 4.94
N ASP A 164 6.21 -11.22 4.75
CA ASP A 164 6.41 -12.21 5.81
C ASP A 164 7.28 -11.69 6.96
N LYS A 165 8.26 -10.84 6.66
CA LYS A 165 9.09 -10.17 7.67
C LYS A 165 8.42 -8.94 8.27
N ILE A 166 7.67 -8.18 7.47
CA ILE A 166 7.06 -6.92 7.93
C ILE A 166 6.08 -7.16 9.06
N ASP A 167 5.21 -8.16 8.97
CA ASP A 167 4.19 -8.38 10.01
C ASP A 167 4.81 -8.79 11.35
N GLY A 168 5.82 -9.67 11.33
CA GLY A 168 6.59 -10.02 12.54
C GLY A 168 7.36 -8.82 13.12
N LEU A 169 7.92 -7.97 12.25
CA LEU A 169 8.61 -6.75 12.63
C LEU A 169 7.70 -5.74 13.32
N LEU A 170 6.56 -5.45 12.71
CA LEU A 170 5.60 -4.49 13.24
C LEU A 170 4.98 -5.00 14.54
N THR A 171 4.69 -6.29 14.65
CA THR A 171 4.22 -6.89 15.91
C THR A 171 5.23 -6.71 17.03
N THR A 172 6.51 -7.01 16.74
CA THR A 172 7.60 -6.82 17.71
C THR A 172 7.76 -5.36 18.10
N ALA A 173 7.67 -4.44 17.12
CA ALA A 173 7.79 -3.01 17.35
C ALA A 173 6.66 -2.46 18.21
N VAL A 174 5.42 -2.88 17.98
CA VAL A 174 4.26 -2.53 18.81
C VAL A 174 4.48 -3.00 20.25
N ASN A 175 4.87 -4.25 20.45
CA ASN A 175 5.16 -4.80 21.78
C ASN A 175 6.27 -4.04 22.50
N ASN A 176 7.33 -3.66 21.77
CA ASN A 176 8.43 -2.86 22.32
C ASN A 176 7.94 -1.49 22.79
N VAL A 177 7.18 -0.78 21.94
CA VAL A 177 6.64 0.55 22.30
C VAL A 177 5.68 0.45 23.48
N GLN A 178 4.82 -0.56 23.53
CA GLN A 178 3.94 -0.82 24.67
C GLN A 178 4.74 -1.07 25.96
N ALA A 179 5.89 -1.74 25.87
CA ALA A 179 6.81 -1.99 26.98
C ALA A 179 7.75 -0.80 27.30
N GLY A 180 7.56 0.36 26.68
CA GLY A 180 8.40 1.56 26.90
C GLY A 180 9.79 1.48 26.27
N LYS A 181 10.02 0.54 25.34
CA LYS A 181 11.26 0.38 24.58
C LYS A 181 11.16 1.06 23.20
N PRO A 182 12.28 1.34 22.52
CA PRO A 182 12.27 1.81 21.14
C PRO A 182 11.54 0.84 20.21
N ALA A 183 10.77 1.36 19.25
CA ALA A 183 10.06 0.54 18.27
C ALA A 183 11.00 -0.39 17.48
N PHE A 184 12.14 0.16 17.05
CA PHE A 184 13.18 -0.57 16.34
C PHE A 184 14.56 -0.27 16.95
N GLU A 185 15.50 -1.19 16.74
CA GLU A 185 16.91 -0.95 17.03
C GLU A 185 17.49 0.14 16.11
N ALA A 186 18.66 0.67 16.47
CA ALA A 186 19.35 1.65 15.64
C ALA A 186 19.71 1.06 14.26
N GLU A 187 19.53 1.85 13.20
CA GLU A 187 19.74 1.43 11.80
C GLU A 187 18.87 0.25 11.32
N TYR A 188 17.78 -0.04 12.04
CA TYR A 188 16.82 -1.11 11.76
C TYR A 188 15.39 -0.53 11.64
N PRO A 189 14.47 -1.09 10.82
CA PRO A 189 14.57 -2.32 10.03
C PRO A 189 15.16 -2.15 8.62
N VAL A 190 15.37 -0.93 8.17
CA VAL A 190 15.92 -0.62 6.85
C VAL A 190 17.40 -0.30 6.99
N SER A 191 18.24 -1.15 6.41
CA SER A 191 19.68 -0.91 6.33
C SER A 191 20.05 -0.06 5.12
N ARG A 192 21.24 0.55 5.15
CA ARG A 192 21.86 1.22 4.00
C ARG A 192 21.81 0.37 2.73
N ASP A 193 22.22 -0.89 2.84
CA ASP A 193 22.37 -1.77 1.67
C ASP A 193 21.01 -2.22 1.12
N ALA A 194 20.03 -2.42 2.00
CA ALA A 194 18.64 -2.65 1.60
C ALA A 194 18.10 -1.47 0.79
N LEU A 195 18.33 -0.23 1.27
CA LEU A 195 17.90 0.97 0.57
C LEU A 195 18.61 1.14 -0.79
N ILE A 196 19.92 0.89 -0.86
CA ILE A 196 20.67 0.93 -2.13
C ILE A 196 20.07 -0.07 -3.13
N SER A 197 19.80 -1.29 -2.68
CA SER A 197 19.19 -2.34 -3.50
C SER A 197 17.81 -1.91 -4.02
N ALA A 198 16.95 -1.39 -3.13
CA ALA A 198 15.62 -0.91 -3.49
C ALA A 198 15.67 0.22 -4.54
N LEU A 199 16.50 1.24 -4.32
CA LEU A 199 16.63 2.38 -5.25
C LEU A 199 17.25 1.97 -6.59
N ARG A 200 18.25 1.08 -6.61
CA ARG A 200 18.85 0.58 -7.86
C ARG A 200 17.81 -0.16 -8.70
N LEU A 201 17.04 -1.04 -8.07
CA LEU A 201 16.03 -1.83 -8.74
C LEU A 201 14.87 -0.98 -9.25
N TRP A 202 14.40 -0.02 -8.45
CA TRP A 202 13.39 0.94 -8.89
C TRP A 202 13.87 1.75 -10.09
N ARG A 203 15.11 2.26 -10.06
CA ARG A 203 15.73 2.99 -11.17
C ARG A 203 15.89 2.11 -12.42
N SER A 204 16.27 0.84 -12.28
CA SER A 204 16.38 -0.07 -13.43
C SER A 204 15.02 -0.35 -14.04
N GLY A 205 14.00 -0.62 -13.22
CA GLY A 205 12.61 -0.74 -13.68
C GLY A 205 12.14 0.49 -14.45
N ARG A 206 12.46 1.70 -13.95
CA ARG A 206 12.09 2.97 -14.62
C ARG A 206 12.76 3.07 -16.00
N LYS A 207 14.04 2.68 -16.12
CA LYS A 207 14.74 2.62 -17.41
C LYS A 207 14.08 1.63 -18.37
N HIS A 208 13.68 0.45 -17.90
CA HIS A 208 12.99 -0.53 -18.73
C HIS A 208 11.63 -0.01 -19.24
N LYS A 209 10.83 0.65 -18.38
CA LYS A 209 9.56 1.26 -18.81
C LYS A 209 9.75 2.38 -19.85
N VAL A 210 10.74 3.25 -19.67
CA VAL A 210 11.08 4.30 -20.64
C VAL A 210 11.53 3.70 -21.99
N LEU A 211 12.22 2.56 -21.98
CA LEU A 211 12.61 1.86 -23.21
C LEU A 211 11.42 1.16 -23.88
N ALA A 212 10.50 0.57 -23.11
CA ALA A 212 9.28 -0.04 -23.64
C ALA A 212 8.36 1.01 -24.30
N SER A 213 8.15 2.16 -23.66
CA SER A 213 7.32 3.24 -24.22
C SER A 213 7.88 3.84 -25.51
N LYS A 214 9.21 3.94 -25.63
CA LYS A 214 9.89 4.36 -26.87
C LYS A 214 9.79 3.34 -28.00
N ARG A 215 9.56 2.06 -27.69
CA ARG A 215 9.46 0.98 -28.68
C ARG A 215 8.03 0.74 -29.18
N GLY A 216 7.03 1.44 -28.64
CA GLY A 216 5.63 1.30 -29.06
C GLY A 216 4.92 0.06 -28.52
N TRP A 217 5.41 -0.50 -27.40
CA TRP A 217 4.80 -1.64 -26.70
C TRP A 217 3.78 -1.15 -25.64
#